data_AF-W6A9V4-F1
#
_entry.id   AF-W6A9V4-F1
#
_cell.length_a   1.000
_cell.length_b   1.000
_cell.length_c   1.000
_cell.angle_alpha   90.00
_cell.angle_beta   90.00
_cell.angle_gamma   90.00
#
_symmetry.space_group_name_H-M   'P 1'
#
loop_
_entity.id
_entity.type
_entity.pdbx_description
1 polymer ?
#
loop_
_entity_poly.entity_id
_entity_poly.type
_entity_poly.pdbx_seq_one_letter_code
_entity_poly.pdbx_strand_id
1 'polypeptide(L)'
;MNLATEIIGWLAFATSSLMLVPQVYKVIKTKKTESVSMVMFIFAVTNYTLWTVYGFLKNSPQIYIANILAFICSVIILGFVIYNIAKKKN
;
A
#
# COMPACT_ATOMS: atom_id res chain seq x y z
N MET A 1 -20.67 -6.43 16.17
CA MET A 1 -20.61 -5.67 14.90
C MET A 1 -21.88 -5.98 14.11
N ASN A 2 -22.44 -5.04 13.35
CA ASN A 2 -23.54 -5.37 12.42
C ASN A 2 -22.95 -6.10 11.20
N LEU A 3 -23.66 -7.09 10.67
CA LEU A 3 -23.29 -7.84 9.46
C LEU A 3 -22.90 -6.91 8.29
N ALA A 4 -23.61 -5.80 8.12
CA ALA A 4 -23.28 -4.81 7.07
C ALA A 4 -21.87 -4.23 7.23
N THR A 5 -21.45 -3.93 8.46
CA THR A 5 -20.11 -3.39 8.75
C THR A 5 -19.01 -4.40 8.45
N GLU A 6 -19.22 -5.68 8.77
CA GLU A 6 -18.27 -6.75 8.43
C GLU A 6 -18.09 -6.89 6.92
N ILE A 7 -19.20 -6.97 6.18
CA ILE A 7 -19.17 -7.13 4.71
C ILE A 7 -18.45 -5.95 4.06
N ILE A 8 -18.81 -4.71 4.44
CA ILE A 8 -18.16 -3.51 3.88
C ILE A 8 -16.68 -3.47 4.24
N GLY A 9 -16.30 -3.82 5.48
CA GLY A 9 -14.91 -3.84 5.92
C GLY A 9 -14.06 -4.84 5.12
N TRP A 10 -14.55 -6.06 4.92
CA TRP A 10 -13.84 -7.07 4.13
C TRP A 10 -13.79 -6.74 2.63
N LEU A 11 -14.84 -6.14 2.07
CA LEU A 11 -14.84 -5.64 0.69
C LEU A 11 -13.85 -4.48 0.52
N ALA A 12 -13.75 -3.59 1.49
CA ALA A 12 -12.77 -2.50 1.48
C ALA A 12 -11.33 -3.06 1.53
N PHE A 13 -11.07 -4.08 2.36
CA PHE A 13 -9.81 -4.81 2.37
C PHE A 13 -9.51 -5.45 0.99
N ALA A 14 -10.46 -6.18 0.42
CA ALA A 14 -10.28 -6.89 -0.84
C ALA A 14 -10.01 -5.94 -2.01
N THR A 15 -10.79 -4.86 -2.13
CA THR A 15 -10.63 -3.87 -3.20
C THR A 15 -9.32 -3.10 -3.08
N SER A 16 -8.91 -2.73 -1.85
CA SER A 16 -7.60 -2.10 -1.61
C SER A 16 -6.45 -3.03 -1.98
N SER A 17 -6.57 -4.32 -1.67
CA SER A 17 -5.60 -5.36 -2.04
C SER A 17 -5.49 -5.51 -3.56
N LEU A 18 -6.63 -5.58 -4.24
CA LEU A 18 -6.70 -5.68 -5.71
C LEU A 18 -6.20 -4.43 -6.41
N MET A 19 -6.21 -3.28 -5.76
CA MET A 19 -5.60 -2.06 -6.31
C MET A 19 -4.07 -2.10 -6.25
N LEU A 20 -3.51 -2.54 -5.11
CA LEU A 20 -2.06 -2.41 -4.85
C LEU A 20 -1.25 -3.63 -5.32
N VAL A 21 -1.76 -4.86 -5.14
CA VAL A 21 -1.02 -6.08 -5.47
C VAL A 21 -0.68 -6.19 -6.96
N PRO A 22 -1.60 -5.91 -7.91
CA PRO A 22 -1.26 -5.93 -9.34
C PRO A 22 -0.24 -4.86 -9.71
N GLN A 23 -0.27 -3.69 -9.05
CA GLN A 23 0.70 -2.64 -9.28
C GLN A 23 2.10 -3.05 -8.80
N VAL A 24 2.20 -3.68 -7.63
CA VAL A 24 3.46 -4.27 -7.14
C VAL A 24 3.99 -5.31 -8.12
N TYR A 25 3.13 -6.25 -8.56
CA TYR A 25 3.51 -7.27 -9.54
C TYR A 25 4.04 -6.64 -10.84
N LYS A 26 3.36 -5.61 -11.37
CA LYS A 26 3.78 -4.89 -12.57
C LYS A 26 5.14 -4.23 -12.39
N VAL A 27 5.38 -3.57 -11.26
CA VAL A 27 6.68 -2.92 -10.96
C VAL A 27 7.79 -3.97 -10.83
N ILE A 28 7.54 -5.06 -10.13
CA ILE A 28 8.51 -6.16 -9.98
C ILE A 28 8.85 -6.79 -11.34
N LYS A 29 7.85 -7.02 -12.19
CA LYS A 29 8.01 -7.68 -13.49
C LYS A 29 8.69 -6.78 -14.52
N THR A 30 8.24 -5.54 -14.64
CA THR A 30 8.70 -4.64 -15.72
C THR A 30 9.94 -3.85 -15.32
N LYS A 31 10.21 -3.68 -14.02
CA LYS A 31 11.23 -2.79 -13.46
C LYS A 31 11.11 -1.33 -13.94
N LYS A 32 10.01 -0.95 -14.60
CA LYS A 32 9.77 0.41 -15.09
C LYS A 32 8.99 1.21 -14.06
N THR A 33 9.57 2.31 -13.61
CA THR A 33 8.97 3.20 -12.61
C THR A 33 9.00 4.67 -13.04
N GLU A 34 9.26 4.98 -14.31
CA GLU A 34 9.46 6.37 -14.77
C GLU A 34 8.20 7.23 -14.60
N SER A 35 7.01 6.62 -14.69
CA SER A 35 5.72 7.29 -14.47
C SER A 35 5.21 7.20 -13.03
N VAL A 36 5.97 6.59 -12.12
CA VAL A 36 5.56 6.39 -10.72
C VAL A 36 6.15 7.51 -9.85
N SER A 37 5.28 8.26 -9.18
CA SER A 37 5.69 9.36 -8.30
C SER A 37 6.31 8.85 -7.00
N MET A 38 7.57 9.18 -6.75
CA MET A 38 8.25 8.88 -5.48
C MET A 38 7.56 9.54 -4.29
N VAL A 39 7.23 10.83 -4.42
CA VAL A 39 6.63 11.64 -3.34
C VAL A 39 5.29 11.05 -2.92
N MET A 40 4.48 10.60 -3.88
CA MET A 40 3.21 9.92 -3.61
C MET A 40 3.42 8.71 -2.69
N PHE A 41 4.42 7.87 -2.99
CA PHE A 41 4.67 6.66 -2.20
C PHE A 41 5.28 6.95 -0.83
N ILE A 42 6.03 8.04 -0.66
CA ILE A 42 6.49 8.50 0.67
C ILE A 42 5.29 8.86 1.57
N PHE A 43 4.37 9.66 1.05
CA PHE A 43 3.14 10.00 1.78
C PHE A 43 2.25 8.78 1.98
N ALA A 44 2.18 7.87 1.01
CA ALA A 44 1.40 6.64 1.13
C ALA A 44 1.93 5.75 2.27
N VAL A 45 3.24 5.51 2.33
CA VAL A 45 3.88 4.74 3.41
C VAL A 45 3.55 5.37 4.77
N THR A 46 3.73 6.69 4.91
CA THR A 46 3.42 7.42 6.14
C THR A 46 1.94 7.28 6.52
N ASN A 47 1.05 7.50 5.56
CA ASN A 47 -0.39 7.40 5.75
C ASN A 47 -0.80 5.99 6.19
N TYR A 48 -0.31 4.93 5.54
CA TYR A 48 -0.64 3.55 5.90
C TYR A 48 -0.10 3.17 7.28
N THR A 49 1.08 3.66 7.67
CA THR A 49 1.57 3.49 9.05
C THR A 49 0.62 4.13 10.06
N LEU A 50 0.20 5.38 9.83
CA LEU A 50 -0.72 6.09 10.73
C LEU A 50 -2.08 5.38 10.82
N TRP A 51 -2.64 4.92 9.69
CA TRP A 51 -3.90 4.18 9.68
C TRP A 51 -3.80 2.79 10.32
N THR A 52 -2.67 2.11 10.18
CA THR A 52 -2.41 0.86 10.90
C THR A 52 -2.42 1.09 12.41
N VAL A 53 -1.69 2.11 12.89
CA VAL A 53 -1.70 2.47 14.32
C VAL A 53 -3.11 2.82 14.79
N TYR A 54 -3.83 3.65 14.01
CA TYR A 54 -5.22 4.00 14.30
C TYR A 54 -6.14 2.77 14.37
N GLY A 55 -5.99 1.82 13.42
CA GLY A 55 -6.76 0.57 13.40
C GLY A 55 -6.52 -0.29 14.64
N PHE A 56 -5.27 -0.38 15.12
CA PHE A 56 -4.96 -1.03 16.40
C PHE A 56 -5.64 -0.31 17.58
N LEU A 57 -5.53 1.03 17.65
CA LEU A 57 -6.18 1.82 18.71
C LEU A 57 -7.71 1.69 18.71
N LYS A 58 -8.31 1.38 17.56
CA LYS A 58 -9.75 1.14 17.40
C LYS A 58 -10.16 -0.35 17.44
N ASN A 59 -9.24 -1.26 17.75
CA ASN A 59 -9.49 -2.72 17.73
C ASN A 59 -10.21 -3.18 16.43
N SER A 60 -9.84 -2.60 15.29
CA SER A 60 -10.53 -2.80 14.01
C SER A 60 -9.65 -3.61 13.04
N PRO A 61 -9.78 -4.95 13.00
CA PRO A 61 -8.93 -5.83 12.18
C PRO A 61 -8.96 -5.51 10.71
N GLN A 62 -10.13 -5.19 10.16
CA GLN A 62 -10.29 -4.85 8.75
C GLN A 62 -9.45 -3.61 8.38
N ILE A 63 -9.33 -2.63 9.30
CA ILE A 63 -8.55 -1.42 9.09
C ILE A 63 -7.05 -1.73 9.17
N TYR A 64 -6.57 -2.32 10.27
CA TYR A 64 -5.13 -2.48 10.43
C TYR A 64 -4.55 -3.51 9.46
N ILE A 65 -5.28 -4.59 9.13
CA ILE A 65 -4.83 -5.60 8.15
C ILE A 65 -4.71 -4.98 6.75
N ALA A 66 -5.72 -4.21 6.31
CA ALA A 66 -5.68 -3.55 5.00
C ALA A 66 -4.51 -2.59 4.88
N ASN A 67 -4.28 -1.77 5.91
CA ASN A 67 -3.22 -0.77 5.88
C ASN A 67 -1.82 -1.40 6.03
N ILE A 68 -1.67 -2.52 6.75
CA ILE A 68 -0.40 -3.27 6.78
C ILE A 68 -0.05 -3.79 5.38
N LEU A 69 -1.01 -4.41 4.68
CA LEU A 69 -0.76 -4.89 3.32
C LEU A 69 -0.41 -3.72 2.39
N ALA A 70 -1.16 -2.62 2.47
CA ALA A 70 -0.91 -1.44 1.66
C ALA A 70 0.46 -0.80 1.93
N PHE A 71 0.89 -0.78 3.19
CA PHE A 71 2.22 -0.36 3.61
C PHE A 71 3.30 -1.21 2.95
N ILE A 72 3.21 -2.54 3.04
CA ILE A 72 4.19 -3.47 2.45
C ILE A 72 4.28 -3.26 0.93
N CYS A 73 3.13 -3.22 0.24
CA CYS A 73 3.09 -2.96 -1.20
C CYS A 73 3.75 -1.63 -1.56
N SER A 74 3.49 -0.58 -0.78
CA SER A 74 4.00 0.76 -1.03
C SER A 74 5.50 0.88 -0.79
N VAL A 75 6.02 0.22 0.26
CA VAL A 75 7.47 0.14 0.51
C VAL A 75 8.19 -0.57 -0.64
N ILE A 76 7.63 -1.67 -1.15
CA ILE A 76 8.22 -2.38 -2.30
C ILE A 76 8.29 -1.46 -3.52
N ILE A 77 7.19 -0.78 -3.87
CA ILE A 77 7.15 0.12 -5.02
C ILE A 77 8.12 1.29 -4.83
N LEU A 78 8.12 1.91 -3.65
CA LEU A 78 9.05 3.00 -3.32
C LEU A 78 10.51 2.57 -3.46
N GLY A 79 10.85 1.37 -2.99
CA GLY A 79 12.19 0.79 -3.14
C GLY A 79 12.63 0.67 -4.61
N PHE A 80 11.75 0.20 -5.50
CA PHE A 80 12.03 0.15 -6.94
C PHE A 80 12.20 1.55 -7.55
N VAL A 81 11.35 2.50 -7.15
CA VAL A 81 11.44 3.89 -7.63
C VAL A 81 12.78 4.50 -7.22
N ILE A 82 13.18 4.38 -5.94
CA ILE A 82 14.47 4.87 -5.44
C ILE A 82 15.64 4.21 -6.18
N TYR A 83 15.62 2.88 -6.32
CA TYR A 83 16.66 2.14 -7.03
C TYR A 83 16.84 2.61 -8.47
N ASN A 84 15.74 2.79 -9.21
CA ASN A 84 15.78 3.22 -10.61
C ASN A 84 16.28 4.67 -10.76
N ILE A 85 15.90 5.56 -9.85
CA ILE A 85 16.42 6.94 -9.86
C ILE A 85 17.93 6.96 -9.57
N ALA A 86 18.38 6.19 -8.58
CA ALA A 86 19.80 6.08 -8.25
C ALA A 86 20.62 5.52 -9.44
N LYS A 87 20.10 4.49 -10.12
CA LYS A 87 20.75 3.90 -11.30
C LYS A 87 20.85 4.86 -12.48
N LYS A 88 19.86 5.74 -12.70
CA LYS A 88 19.87 6.71 -13.81
C LYS A 88 20.87 7.87 -13.60
N LYS A 89 21.27 8.13 -12.36
CA LYS A 89 22.20 9.20 -12.00
C LYS A 89 23.68 8.78 -12.16
N ASN A 90 23.96 7.48 -12.18
CA ASN A 90 25.26 6.88 -12.49
C ASN A 90 25.40 6.65 -14.00
#